data_AF-A0A940A7W2-F1
#
_entry.id   AF-A0A940A7W2-F1
#
_cell.length_a   1.000
_cell.length_b   1.000
_cell.length_c   1.000
_cell.angle_alpha   90.00
_cell.angle_beta   90.00
_cell.angle_gamma   90.00
#
_symmetry.space_group_name_H-M   'P 1'
#
loop_
_entity.id
_entity.type
_entity.pdbx_description
1 polymer ?
#
loop_
_entity_poly.entity_id
_entity_poly.type
_entity_poly.pdbx_seq_one_letter_code
_entity_poly.pdbx_strand_id
1 'polypeptide(L)'
;TAMNLFPGEAVKVAGEGEFVVKAMLENNKTGEQTLFTATYPIKAAVIAEVTFDPESGTEVEVDDEITIDFDGDNFQCWVTIDGSDPATSLTAMNLFPGEAVKVTGEGEFVVKAVLENNKTGEQTSFEAIYPVKAAAPATVAIATKANGYGTYCSDKDLDFSACDAQAFIARLSGNNVILTEVQEVPAGTGILVKYDGEEVNVPVMENAAPITGVNDFIGVLEDTEVAYGTVSILSVVDGEEGFYKFLGTIIPANKAYFNKVSTGSANAKLSFVFDEADGINAIVVDAIERGDAYNLNGQRVKKSYKGVVIVNGKKYFKK
;
A
#
# COMPACT_ATOMS: atom_id res chain seq x y z
N THR A 1 -66.00 21.39 -0.78
CA THR A 1 -66.18 22.84 -0.95
C THR A 1 -66.57 23.12 -2.38
N ALA A 2 -67.61 23.92 -2.65
CA ALA A 2 -67.96 24.29 -4.01
C ALA A 2 -67.20 25.57 -4.40
N MET A 3 -66.63 25.60 -5.62
CA MET A 3 -65.91 26.74 -6.17
C MET A 3 -66.37 26.94 -7.61
N ASN A 4 -66.59 28.19 -8.00
CA ASN A 4 -66.81 28.53 -9.41
C ASN A 4 -65.45 28.58 -10.10
N LEU A 5 -65.29 27.85 -11.20
CA LEU A 5 -64.08 27.83 -12.01
C LEU A 5 -64.40 28.30 -13.41
N PHE A 6 -63.54 29.15 -13.96
CA PHE A 6 -63.58 29.51 -15.37
C PHE A 6 -62.76 28.51 -16.21
N PRO A 7 -63.08 28.36 -17.51
CA PRO A 7 -62.28 27.51 -18.40
C PRO A 7 -60.79 27.88 -18.35
N GLY A 8 -59.94 26.92 -18.00
CA GLY A 8 -58.49 27.09 -17.92
C GLY A 8 -57.93 27.37 -16.52
N GLU A 9 -58.77 27.51 -15.49
CA GLU A 9 -58.29 27.69 -14.11
C GLU A 9 -57.81 26.37 -13.48
N ALA A 10 -56.64 26.42 -12.83
CA ALA A 10 -56.05 25.27 -12.15
C ALA A 10 -56.52 25.15 -10.69
N VAL A 11 -56.69 23.92 -10.23
CA VAL A 11 -57.03 23.60 -8.83
C VAL A 11 -55.85 22.89 -8.19
N LYS A 12 -55.38 23.39 -7.03
CA LYS A 12 -54.37 22.69 -6.22
C LYS A 12 -55.04 21.53 -5.48
N VAL A 13 -54.42 20.36 -5.54
CA VAL A 13 -54.86 19.13 -4.85
C VAL A 13 -53.80 18.75 -3.83
N ALA A 14 -54.22 18.35 -2.62
CA ALA A 14 -53.35 17.87 -1.54
C ALA A 14 -54.00 16.66 -0.84
N GLY A 15 -53.17 15.76 -0.29
CA GLY A 15 -53.60 14.54 0.43
C GLY A 15 -53.42 13.24 -0.37
N GLU A 16 -53.86 12.12 0.20
CA GLU A 16 -53.83 10.78 -0.42
C GLU A 16 -55.24 10.28 -0.74
N GLY A 17 -55.36 9.38 -1.72
CA GLY A 17 -56.64 8.74 -2.08
C GLY A 17 -57.19 9.22 -3.42
N GLU A 18 -58.51 9.44 -3.50
CA GLU A 18 -59.18 9.83 -4.75
C GLU A 18 -59.62 11.30 -4.73
N PHE A 19 -59.15 12.08 -5.69
CA PHE A 19 -59.66 13.43 -5.94
C PHE A 19 -60.83 13.36 -6.91
N VAL A 20 -62.04 13.63 -6.40
CA VAL A 20 -63.27 13.62 -7.20
C VAL A 20 -63.68 15.05 -7.55
N VAL A 21 -63.63 15.38 -8.84
CA VAL A 21 -64.18 16.63 -9.38
C VAL A 21 -65.59 16.38 -9.86
N LYS A 22 -66.53 17.17 -9.35
CA LYS A 22 -67.91 17.24 -9.85
C LYS A 22 -68.14 18.61 -10.47
N ALA A 23 -68.39 18.66 -11.77
CA ALA A 23 -68.66 19.89 -12.52
C ALA A 23 -70.11 19.88 -13.01
N MET A 24 -70.85 20.95 -12.76
CA MET A 24 -72.22 21.11 -13.23
C MET A 24 -72.24 22.21 -14.30
N LEU A 25 -72.70 21.86 -15.49
CA LEU A 25 -72.94 22.81 -16.58
C LEU A 25 -74.43 23.09 -16.65
N GLU A 26 -74.80 24.36 -16.55
CA GLU A 26 -76.18 24.81 -16.72
C GLU A 26 -76.32 25.56 -18.04
N ASN A 27 -77.34 25.20 -18.81
CA ASN A 27 -77.71 25.95 -19.99
C ASN A 27 -78.54 27.18 -19.58
N ASN A 28 -77.92 28.35 -19.60
CA ASN A 28 -78.55 29.61 -19.20
C ASN A 28 -79.84 29.99 -19.97
N LYS A 29 -80.14 29.34 -21.10
CA LYS A 29 -81.38 29.58 -21.87
C LYS A 29 -82.50 28.60 -21.52
N THR A 30 -82.18 27.38 -21.14
CA THR A 30 -83.17 26.31 -20.88
C THR A 30 -83.27 25.91 -19.41
N GLY A 31 -82.31 26.33 -18.57
CA GLY A 31 -82.18 25.92 -17.17
C GLY A 31 -81.74 24.46 -17.00
N GLU A 32 -81.43 23.77 -18.08
CA GLU A 32 -81.06 22.35 -18.05
C GLU A 32 -79.65 22.18 -17.49
N GLN A 33 -79.50 21.32 -16.50
CA GLN A 33 -78.23 21.06 -15.82
C GLN A 33 -77.70 19.67 -16.17
N THR A 34 -76.41 19.59 -16.52
CA THR A 34 -75.69 18.34 -16.73
C THR A 34 -74.53 18.24 -15.75
N LEU A 35 -74.45 17.13 -15.02
CA LEU A 35 -73.38 16.87 -14.06
C LEU A 35 -72.32 15.95 -14.69
N PHE A 36 -71.07 16.37 -14.60
CA PHE A 36 -69.88 15.60 -14.96
C PHE A 36 -69.13 15.24 -13.70
N THR A 37 -68.68 13.99 -13.59
CA THR A 37 -67.83 13.52 -12.49
C THR A 37 -66.56 12.94 -13.08
N ALA A 38 -65.41 13.41 -12.60
CA ALA A 38 -64.10 12.85 -12.93
C ALA A 38 -63.38 12.49 -11.63
N THR A 39 -62.81 11.30 -11.57
CA THR A 39 -62.03 10.81 -10.43
C THR A 39 -60.58 10.68 -10.84
N TYR A 40 -59.69 11.28 -10.07
CA TYR A 40 -58.24 11.22 -10.28
C TYR A 40 -57.59 10.52 -9.09
N PRO A 41 -56.83 9.43 -9.29
CA PRO A 41 -56.07 8.81 -8.21
C PRO A 41 -54.89 9.71 -7.82
N ILE A 42 -54.76 10.01 -6.54
CA ILE A 42 -53.55 10.62 -5.98
C ILE A 42 -52.69 9.48 -5.44
N LYS A 43 -51.58 9.17 -6.13
CA LYS A 43 -50.60 8.20 -5.60
C LYS A 43 -49.89 8.82 -4.41
N ALA A 44 -49.88 8.11 -3.27
CA ALA A 44 -48.91 8.33 -2.22
C ALA A 44 -47.50 8.19 -2.83
N ALA A 45 -46.60 9.13 -2.52
CA ALA A 45 -45.19 8.89 -2.78
C ALA A 45 -44.76 7.81 -1.78
N VAL A 46 -44.48 6.61 -2.30
CA VAL A 46 -44.04 5.48 -1.49
C VAL A 46 -42.72 5.85 -0.83
N ILE A 47 -42.57 5.55 0.45
CA ILE A 47 -41.33 5.78 1.20
C ILE A 47 -40.20 5.03 0.47
N ALA A 48 -39.16 5.78 0.11
CA ALA A 48 -37.95 5.27 -0.54
C ALA A 48 -37.24 4.23 0.34
N GLU A 49 -36.68 3.21 -0.29
CA GLU A 49 -35.72 2.32 0.37
C GLU A 49 -34.37 3.04 0.50
N VAL A 50 -33.72 2.93 1.66
CA VAL A 50 -32.36 3.43 1.89
C VAL A 50 -31.44 2.22 1.97
N THR A 51 -30.40 2.23 1.15
CA THR A 51 -29.37 1.20 1.15
C THR A 51 -28.05 1.79 1.63
N PHE A 52 -27.34 1.03 2.46
CA PHE A 52 -25.99 1.34 2.89
C PHE A 52 -25.03 0.33 2.27
N ASP A 53 -23.94 0.81 1.71
CA ASP A 53 -22.86 -0.02 1.18
C ASP A 53 -21.53 0.41 1.82
N PRO A 54 -20.87 -0.46 2.59
CA PRO A 54 -21.27 -1.83 2.94
C PRO A 54 -22.51 -1.89 3.84
N GLU A 55 -23.14 -3.06 3.96
CA GLU A 55 -24.31 -3.28 4.82
C GLU A 55 -23.96 -3.05 6.31
N SER A 56 -24.94 -2.58 7.09
CA SER A 56 -24.81 -2.41 8.54
C SER A 56 -24.31 -3.68 9.24
N GLY A 57 -23.36 -3.51 10.17
CA GLY A 57 -22.69 -4.59 10.89
C GLY A 57 -21.44 -5.13 10.20
N THR A 58 -21.13 -4.69 8.97
CA THR A 58 -19.85 -5.01 8.30
C THR A 58 -18.70 -4.34 9.03
N GLU A 59 -17.62 -5.08 9.30
CA GLU A 59 -16.38 -4.51 9.83
C GLU A 59 -15.68 -3.68 8.75
N VAL A 60 -15.38 -2.42 9.07
CA VAL A 60 -14.73 -1.45 8.19
C VAL A 60 -13.44 -0.92 8.82
N GLU A 61 -12.59 -0.30 8.01
CA GLU A 61 -11.35 0.34 8.43
C GLU A 61 -11.52 1.85 8.54
N VAL A 62 -10.67 2.49 9.34
CA VAL A 62 -10.54 3.96 9.31
C VAL A 62 -10.21 4.39 7.88
N ASP A 63 -10.80 5.51 7.43
CA ASP A 63 -10.71 6.06 6.07
C ASP A 63 -11.49 5.30 4.98
N ASP A 64 -12.16 4.19 5.29
CA ASP A 64 -13.15 3.59 4.39
C ASP A 64 -14.30 4.56 4.10
N GLU A 65 -14.95 4.37 2.96
CA GLU A 65 -16.10 5.15 2.51
C GLU A 65 -17.38 4.31 2.58
N ILE A 66 -18.41 4.84 3.25
CA ILE A 66 -19.75 4.25 3.29
C ILE A 66 -20.63 5.04 2.33
N THR A 67 -21.14 4.38 1.29
CA THR A 67 -22.12 4.96 0.37
C THR A 67 -23.53 4.78 0.91
N ILE A 68 -24.33 5.84 0.82
CA ILE A 68 -25.73 5.83 1.20
C ILE A 68 -26.54 6.18 -0.05
N ASP A 69 -27.40 5.27 -0.46
CA ASP A 69 -28.25 5.46 -1.64
C ASP A 69 -29.73 5.35 -1.28
N PHE A 70 -30.57 6.07 -2.02
CA PHE A 70 -32.01 6.06 -1.82
C PHE A 70 -32.76 6.39 -3.12
N ASP A 71 -33.78 5.59 -3.43
CA ASP A 71 -34.62 5.79 -4.62
C ASP A 71 -35.90 6.56 -4.26
N GLY A 72 -35.98 7.84 -4.62
CA GLY A 72 -37.20 8.61 -4.40
C GLY A 72 -37.22 10.01 -5.00
N ASP A 73 -38.17 10.25 -5.91
CA ASP A 73 -38.53 11.60 -6.35
C ASP A 73 -39.12 12.41 -5.18
N ASN A 74 -38.56 13.60 -4.90
CA ASN A 74 -39.00 14.56 -3.87
C ASN A 74 -38.66 14.19 -2.42
N PHE A 75 -37.57 13.48 -2.17
CA PHE A 75 -37.03 13.30 -0.83
C PHE A 75 -35.81 14.19 -0.58
N GLN A 76 -35.60 14.55 0.68
CA GLN A 76 -34.33 15.09 1.18
C GLN A 76 -33.82 14.19 2.30
N CYS A 77 -32.50 14.01 2.36
CA CYS A 77 -31.84 13.13 3.32
C CYS A 77 -30.85 13.93 4.17
N TRP A 78 -30.94 13.78 5.48
CA TRP A 78 -29.95 14.28 6.44
C TRP A 78 -29.28 13.13 7.16
N VAL A 79 -27.97 13.27 7.34
CA VAL A 79 -27.13 12.22 7.94
C VAL A 79 -26.28 12.78 9.07
N THR A 80 -26.08 11.98 10.11
CA THR A 80 -25.09 12.19 11.16
C THR A 80 -24.21 10.94 11.27
N ILE A 81 -22.97 11.14 11.71
CA ILE A 81 -21.92 10.09 11.76
C ILE A 81 -21.45 9.79 13.19
N ASP A 82 -21.97 10.56 14.15
CA ASP A 82 -21.71 10.46 15.58
C ASP A 82 -22.88 9.77 16.32
N GLY A 83 -23.84 9.19 15.58
CA GLY A 83 -25.05 8.58 16.11
C GLY A 83 -26.08 9.56 16.71
N SER A 84 -25.89 10.88 16.55
CA SER A 84 -26.89 11.87 16.94
C SER A 84 -28.11 11.84 16.01
N ASP A 85 -29.25 12.41 16.43
CA ASP A 85 -30.45 12.45 15.59
C ASP A 85 -30.29 13.51 14.48
N PRO A 86 -30.31 13.13 13.18
CA PRO A 86 -30.14 14.09 12.08
C PRO A 86 -31.20 15.17 12.01
N ALA A 87 -32.41 14.93 12.52
CA ALA A 87 -33.49 15.91 12.48
C ALA A 87 -33.27 17.08 13.46
N THR A 88 -32.39 16.91 14.46
CA THR A 88 -32.16 17.91 15.52
C THR A 88 -30.70 18.29 15.72
N SER A 89 -29.77 17.52 15.16
CA SER A 89 -28.34 17.74 15.34
C SER A 89 -27.80 18.86 14.46
N LEU A 90 -26.91 19.68 15.03
CA LEU A 90 -26.14 20.68 14.27
C LEU A 90 -25.01 20.05 13.45
N THR A 91 -24.68 18.78 13.69
CA THR A 91 -23.67 18.02 12.92
C THR A 91 -24.28 17.34 11.70
N ALA A 92 -25.60 17.47 11.50
CA ALA A 92 -26.29 16.89 10.36
C ALA A 92 -25.79 17.47 9.04
N MET A 93 -25.53 16.59 8.09
CA MET A 93 -25.08 16.91 6.74
C MET A 93 -26.19 16.55 5.76
N ASN A 94 -26.38 17.37 4.71
CA ASN A 94 -27.23 16.98 3.58
C ASN A 94 -26.45 15.99 2.73
N LEU A 95 -27.08 14.89 2.34
CA LEU A 95 -26.46 13.90 1.47
C LEU A 95 -27.27 13.74 0.19
N PHE A 96 -26.60 13.76 -0.96
CA PHE A 96 -27.21 13.42 -2.24
C PHE A 96 -27.16 11.89 -2.47
N PRO A 97 -28.08 11.32 -3.27
CA PRO A 97 -28.05 9.89 -3.59
C PRO A 97 -26.69 9.46 -4.13
N GLY A 98 -26.12 8.41 -3.54
CA GLY A 98 -24.82 7.85 -3.94
C GLY A 98 -23.60 8.62 -3.43
N GLU A 99 -23.78 9.63 -2.56
CA GLU A 99 -22.65 10.24 -1.86
C GLU A 99 -22.11 9.32 -0.77
N ALA A 100 -20.82 9.47 -0.51
CA ALA A 100 -20.10 8.68 0.47
C ALA A 100 -19.71 9.50 1.69
N VAL A 101 -19.64 8.82 2.83
CA VAL A 101 -19.22 9.35 4.10
C VAL A 101 -17.96 8.61 4.54
N LYS A 102 -16.94 9.34 4.98
CA LYS A 102 -15.71 8.74 5.49
C LYS A 102 -15.87 8.23 6.91
N VAL A 103 -15.40 7.03 7.16
CA VAL A 103 -15.28 6.44 8.50
C VAL A 103 -14.17 7.16 9.25
N THR A 104 -14.47 7.66 10.45
CA THR A 104 -13.51 8.40 11.27
C THR A 104 -13.34 7.76 12.65
N GLY A 105 -12.08 7.48 13.03
CA GLY A 105 -11.74 6.93 14.33
C GLY A 105 -12.08 5.45 14.50
N GLU A 106 -11.51 4.83 15.53
CA GLU A 106 -11.75 3.42 15.86
C GLU A 106 -12.98 3.24 16.77
N GLY A 107 -13.54 2.02 16.82
CA GLY A 107 -14.63 1.67 17.73
C GLY A 107 -15.93 1.41 16.98
N GLU A 108 -16.97 2.17 17.26
CA GLU A 108 -18.26 2.07 16.57
C GLU A 108 -18.51 3.34 15.77
N PHE A 109 -18.79 3.18 14.48
CA PHE A 109 -19.22 4.26 13.60
C PHE A 109 -20.70 4.12 13.33
N VAL A 110 -21.48 5.13 13.73
CA VAL A 110 -22.94 5.10 13.68
C VAL A 110 -23.43 6.14 12.68
N VAL A 111 -24.02 5.65 11.60
CA VAL A 111 -24.64 6.47 10.57
C VAL A 111 -26.14 6.46 10.81
N LYS A 112 -26.71 7.63 11.09
CA LYS A 112 -28.17 7.82 11.12
C LYS A 112 -28.59 8.66 9.95
N ALA A 113 -29.63 8.22 9.25
CA ALA A 113 -30.23 8.94 8.13
C ALA A 113 -31.71 9.22 8.42
N VAL A 114 -32.17 10.42 8.07
CA VAL A 114 -33.60 10.78 8.07
C VAL A 114 -33.98 11.20 6.67
N LEU A 115 -34.94 10.50 6.08
CA LEU A 115 -35.58 10.89 4.83
C LEU A 115 -36.88 11.61 5.13
N GLU A 116 -37.04 12.81 4.57
CA GLU A 116 -38.29 13.55 4.59
C GLU A 116 -38.90 13.66 3.19
N ASN A 117 -40.18 13.36 3.11
CA ASN A 117 -40.97 13.58 1.91
C ASN A 117 -41.32 15.07 1.79
N ASN A 118 -40.76 15.75 0.78
CA ASN A 118 -40.96 17.19 0.58
C ASN A 118 -42.42 17.61 0.28
N LYS A 119 -43.32 16.65 0.01
CA LYS A 119 -44.75 16.91 -0.24
C LYS A 119 -45.60 16.76 1.01
N THR A 120 -45.33 15.76 1.84
CA THR A 120 -46.15 15.42 3.01
C THR A 120 -45.53 15.87 4.34
N GLY A 121 -44.21 16.08 4.36
CA GLY A 121 -43.43 16.32 5.58
C GLY A 121 -43.26 15.05 6.43
N GLU A 122 -43.64 13.89 5.91
CA GLU A 122 -43.47 12.61 6.62
C GLU A 122 -41.99 12.21 6.63
N GLN A 123 -41.53 11.77 7.80
CA GLN A 123 -40.13 11.40 8.05
C GLN A 123 -39.99 9.92 8.35
N THR A 124 -38.96 9.30 7.80
CA THR A 124 -38.54 7.92 8.11
C THR A 124 -37.06 7.92 8.47
N SER A 125 -36.71 7.24 9.56
CA SER A 125 -35.35 7.16 10.08
C SER A 125 -34.73 5.80 9.82
N PHE A 126 -33.45 5.80 9.48
CA PHE A 126 -32.62 4.62 9.24
C PHE A 126 -31.34 4.73 10.05
N GLU A 127 -30.81 3.59 10.49
CA GLU A 127 -29.60 3.51 11.29
C GLU A 127 -28.73 2.35 10.81
N ALA A 128 -27.44 2.64 10.62
CA ALA A 128 -26.41 1.67 10.33
C ALA A 128 -25.26 1.81 11.33
N ILE A 129 -24.72 0.69 11.80
CA ILE A 129 -23.67 0.63 12.81
C ILE A 129 -22.54 -0.23 12.26
N TYR A 130 -21.31 0.29 12.32
CA TYR A 130 -20.14 -0.39 11.80
C TYR A 130 -19.08 -0.53 12.90
N PRO A 131 -18.60 -1.75 13.21
CA PRO A 131 -17.36 -1.91 13.97
C PRO A 131 -16.18 -1.43 13.12
N VAL A 132 -15.36 -0.54 13.67
CA VAL A 132 -14.22 0.08 13.00
C VAL A 132 -12.92 -0.36 13.64
N LYS A 133 -12.01 -0.87 12.81
CA LYS A 133 -10.62 -1.14 13.18
C LYS A 133 -9.67 -0.13 12.54
N ALA A 134 -8.44 -0.06 13.04
CA ALA A 134 -7.38 0.72 12.42
C ALA A 134 -7.17 0.30 10.95
N ALA A 135 -6.90 1.27 10.08
CA ALA A 135 -6.51 1.01 8.71
C ALA A 135 -5.28 0.10 8.66
N ALA A 136 -5.30 -0.88 7.76
CA ALA A 136 -4.12 -1.69 7.50
C ALA A 136 -2.95 -0.78 7.06
N PRO A 137 -1.73 -0.97 7.58
CA PRO A 137 -0.59 -0.18 7.14
C PRO A 137 -0.35 -0.41 5.65
N ALA A 138 -0.13 0.68 4.90
CA ALA A 138 0.22 0.57 3.49
C ALA A 138 1.50 -0.26 3.33
N THR A 139 1.57 -1.12 2.31
CA THR A 139 2.73 -1.98 2.06
C THR A 139 3.22 -1.87 0.61
N VAL A 140 4.51 -2.17 0.40
CA VAL A 140 5.09 -2.39 -0.93
C VAL A 140 5.48 -3.85 -1.11
N ALA A 141 5.20 -4.41 -2.28
CA ALA A 141 5.61 -5.77 -2.64
C ALA A 141 7.04 -5.78 -3.21
N ILE A 142 7.91 -6.62 -2.63
CA ILE A 142 9.31 -6.77 -3.04
C ILE A 142 9.60 -8.21 -3.45
N ALA A 143 10.03 -8.41 -4.69
CA ALA A 143 10.37 -9.73 -5.21
C ALA A 143 11.80 -10.19 -4.82
N THR A 144 11.93 -11.45 -4.41
CA THR A 144 13.18 -12.11 -3.93
C THR A 144 13.53 -13.36 -4.73
N LYS A 145 13.51 -13.23 -6.06
CA LYS A 145 13.60 -14.36 -7.02
C LYS A 145 15.00 -14.97 -7.20
N ALA A 146 16.04 -14.37 -6.63
CA ALA A 146 17.40 -14.88 -6.74
C ALA A 146 17.73 -15.74 -5.50
N ASN A 147 17.14 -16.93 -5.39
CA ASN A 147 17.32 -17.85 -4.24
C ASN A 147 16.97 -17.19 -2.88
N GLY A 148 15.83 -16.50 -2.79
CA GLY A 148 15.42 -15.78 -1.57
C GLY A 148 16.06 -14.40 -1.41
N TYR A 149 16.72 -13.89 -2.45
CA TYR A 149 17.31 -12.55 -2.47
C TYR A 149 16.69 -11.67 -3.56
N GLY A 150 16.59 -10.38 -3.25
CA GLY A 150 16.12 -9.33 -4.16
C GLY A 150 16.82 -8.00 -3.89
N THR A 151 16.97 -7.16 -4.90
CA THR A 151 17.38 -5.75 -4.69
C THR A 151 16.17 -4.84 -4.84
N TYR A 152 16.09 -3.80 -4.02
CA TYR A 152 14.98 -2.87 -4.08
C TYR A 152 15.40 -1.44 -3.76
N CYS A 153 14.59 -0.48 -4.22
CA CYS A 153 14.67 0.94 -3.92
C CYS A 153 13.24 1.47 -3.98
N SER A 154 12.76 2.10 -2.91
CA SER A 154 11.39 2.63 -2.83
C SER A 154 11.38 4.14 -2.86
N ASP A 155 10.32 4.74 -3.39
CA ASP A 155 10.03 6.18 -3.25
C ASP A 155 9.40 6.53 -1.88
N LYS A 156 9.19 5.52 -1.03
CA LYS A 156 8.67 5.64 0.34
C LYS A 156 9.69 5.11 1.35
N ASP A 157 9.55 5.58 2.59
CA ASP A 157 10.29 5.05 3.72
C ASP A 157 9.69 3.69 4.12
N LEU A 158 10.54 2.70 4.40
CA LEU A 158 10.13 1.31 4.66
C LEU A 158 10.54 0.86 6.07
N ASP A 159 9.68 0.04 6.68
CA ASP A 159 9.90 -0.57 7.99
C ASP A 159 9.98 -2.10 7.87
N PHE A 160 11.16 -2.64 8.13
CA PHE A 160 11.45 -4.07 8.17
C PHE A 160 11.36 -4.66 9.59
N SER A 161 11.16 -3.85 10.63
CA SER A 161 11.11 -4.31 12.04
C SER A 161 9.90 -5.19 12.35
N ALA A 162 8.84 -5.07 11.56
CA ALA A 162 7.59 -5.81 11.68
C ALA A 162 7.36 -6.82 10.54
N CYS A 163 8.41 -7.20 9.80
CA CYS A 163 8.30 -8.13 8.68
C CYS A 163 9.24 -9.34 8.81
N ASP A 164 8.92 -10.44 8.12
CA ASP A 164 9.72 -11.68 8.11
C ASP A 164 10.93 -11.61 7.15
N ALA A 165 11.16 -10.46 6.51
CA ALA A 165 12.29 -10.22 5.63
C ALA A 165 13.36 -9.35 6.31
N GLN A 166 14.60 -9.50 5.85
CA GLN A 166 15.73 -8.72 6.34
C GLN A 166 16.22 -7.79 5.23
N ALA A 167 16.49 -6.52 5.57
CA ALA A 167 17.07 -5.55 4.66
C ALA A 167 18.53 -5.25 5.00
N PHE A 168 19.35 -5.09 3.97
CA PHE A 168 20.77 -4.82 4.10
C PHE A 168 21.21 -3.69 3.19
N ILE A 169 21.99 -2.76 3.76
CA ILE A 169 22.87 -1.90 2.98
C ILE A 169 24.18 -2.65 2.71
N ALA A 170 24.94 -2.20 1.72
CA ALA A 170 26.15 -2.89 1.31
C ALA A 170 27.33 -1.95 1.14
N ARG A 171 28.52 -2.40 1.57
CA ARG A 171 29.79 -1.75 1.29
C ARG A 171 30.71 -2.69 0.51
N LEU A 172 31.32 -2.18 -0.56
CA LEU A 172 32.28 -2.90 -1.37
C LEU A 172 33.67 -2.91 -0.72
N SER A 173 34.27 -4.09 -0.64
CA SER A 173 35.67 -4.29 -0.25
C SER A 173 36.34 -5.24 -1.23
N GLY A 174 37.06 -4.70 -2.22
CA GLY A 174 37.56 -5.51 -3.33
C GLY A 174 36.41 -6.11 -4.14
N ASN A 175 36.38 -7.44 -4.27
CA ASN A 175 35.27 -8.17 -4.89
C ASN A 175 34.25 -8.70 -3.87
N ASN A 176 34.37 -8.31 -2.60
CA ASN A 176 33.43 -8.70 -1.56
C ASN A 176 32.42 -7.57 -1.32
N VAL A 177 31.21 -7.98 -0.98
CA VAL A 177 30.10 -7.12 -0.57
C VAL A 177 29.87 -7.39 0.91
N ILE A 178 30.17 -6.40 1.74
CA ILE A 178 29.96 -6.45 3.19
C ILE A 178 28.57 -5.91 3.46
N LEU A 179 27.69 -6.74 4.02
CA LEU A 179 26.31 -6.38 4.31
C LEU A 179 26.18 -5.86 5.73
N THR A 180 25.27 -4.91 5.95
CA THR A 180 24.89 -4.43 7.28
C THR A 180 23.37 -4.36 7.33
N GLU A 181 22.79 -5.09 8.27
CA GLU A 181 21.34 -5.15 8.44
C GLU A 181 20.81 -3.79 8.91
N VAL A 182 19.66 -3.42 8.36
CA VAL A 182 18.93 -2.19 8.69
C VAL A 182 17.45 -2.54 8.85
N GLN A 183 16.80 -1.86 9.80
CA GLN A 183 15.38 -2.09 10.10
C GLN A 183 14.49 -1.00 9.48
N GLU A 184 15.00 0.23 9.38
CA GLU A 184 14.32 1.34 8.73
C GLU A 184 15.11 1.74 7.49
N VAL A 185 14.42 1.97 6.37
CA VAL A 185 15.04 2.29 5.08
C VAL A 185 14.41 3.56 4.51
N PRO A 186 15.13 4.69 4.51
CA PRO A 186 14.65 5.92 3.88
C PRO A 186 14.42 5.77 2.37
N ALA A 187 13.45 6.52 1.84
CA ALA A 187 13.14 6.61 0.42
C ALA A 187 14.40 6.91 -0.41
N GLY A 188 14.49 6.29 -1.59
CA GLY A 188 15.62 6.39 -2.50
C GLY A 188 16.84 5.56 -2.10
N THR A 189 16.79 4.80 -1.01
CA THR A 189 17.90 3.95 -0.56
C THR A 189 17.86 2.59 -1.27
N GLY A 190 18.93 2.26 -1.99
CA GLY A 190 19.12 0.93 -2.56
C GLY A 190 19.51 -0.10 -1.49
N ILE A 191 18.82 -1.24 -1.47
CA ILE A 191 19.03 -2.31 -0.48
C ILE A 191 19.06 -3.70 -1.13
N LEU A 192 19.63 -4.66 -0.41
CA LEU A 192 19.41 -6.09 -0.60
C LEU A 192 18.35 -6.56 0.40
N VAL A 193 17.36 -7.29 -0.06
CA VAL A 193 16.32 -7.94 0.74
C VAL A 193 16.56 -9.44 0.73
N LYS A 194 16.51 -10.06 1.91
CA LYS A 194 16.53 -11.51 2.10
C LYS A 194 15.18 -11.95 2.66
N TYR A 195 14.54 -12.92 2.02
CA TYR A 195 13.27 -13.48 2.43
C TYR A 195 13.14 -14.92 1.93
N ASP A 196 12.65 -15.83 2.77
CA ASP A 196 12.44 -17.24 2.42
C ASP A 196 11.10 -17.44 1.67
N GLY A 197 11.01 -16.78 0.51
CA GLY A 197 9.87 -16.77 -0.38
C GLY A 197 10.17 -16.02 -1.67
N GLU A 198 9.17 -15.88 -2.55
CA GLU A 198 9.36 -15.20 -3.84
C GLU A 198 9.04 -13.70 -3.79
N GLU A 199 8.22 -13.28 -2.83
CA GLU A 199 7.76 -11.90 -2.65
C GLU A 199 7.37 -11.65 -1.19
N VAL A 200 7.70 -10.47 -0.68
CA VAL A 200 7.32 -9.99 0.66
C VAL A 200 6.63 -8.63 0.57
N ASN A 201 5.58 -8.44 1.37
CA ASN A 201 4.94 -7.13 1.58
C ASN A 201 5.60 -6.43 2.76
N VAL A 202 6.23 -5.29 2.51
CA VAL A 202 6.93 -4.50 3.52
C VAL A 202 6.12 -3.26 3.86
N PRO A 203 5.81 -3.00 5.15
CA PRO A 203 5.14 -1.78 5.57
C PRO A 203 5.88 -0.50 5.16
N VAL A 204 5.10 0.49 4.76
CA VAL A 204 5.54 1.87 4.56
C VAL A 204 5.44 2.60 5.91
N MET A 205 6.40 3.47 6.17
CA MET A 205 6.40 4.36 7.32
C MET A 205 6.51 5.84 6.89
N GLU A 206 6.18 6.76 7.78
CA GLU A 206 6.26 8.19 7.45
C GLU A 206 7.67 8.76 7.50
N ASN A 207 8.52 8.28 8.42
CA ASN A 207 9.84 8.86 8.68
C ASN A 207 10.84 7.78 9.14
N ALA A 208 11.59 7.21 8.21
CA ALA A 208 12.71 6.33 8.50
C ALA A 208 13.93 7.16 8.95
N ALA A 209 14.63 6.67 9.96
CA ALA A 209 15.89 7.27 10.39
C ALA A 209 16.94 7.22 9.26
N PRO A 210 17.76 8.27 9.08
CA PRO A 210 18.85 8.24 8.11
C PRO A 210 19.83 7.10 8.39
N ILE A 211 20.27 6.43 7.33
CA ILE A 211 21.30 5.38 7.41
C ILE A 211 22.64 5.99 7.85
N THR A 212 23.24 5.44 8.91
CA THR A 212 24.51 5.92 9.49
C THR A 212 25.75 5.17 8.99
N GLY A 213 25.58 4.17 8.11
CA GLY A 213 26.64 3.38 7.49
C GLY A 213 26.97 3.77 6.05
N VAL A 214 27.99 3.13 5.48
CA VAL A 214 28.30 3.26 4.04
C VAL A 214 27.36 2.36 3.25
N ASN A 215 26.71 2.93 2.24
CA ASN A 215 25.94 2.18 1.26
C ASN A 215 26.45 2.50 -0.15
N ASP A 216 27.08 1.52 -0.79
CA ASP A 216 27.58 1.59 -2.16
C ASP A 216 26.53 1.16 -3.19
N PHE A 217 25.36 0.69 -2.75
CA PHE A 217 24.23 0.48 -3.65
C PHE A 217 23.80 1.81 -4.28
N ILE A 218 23.51 1.75 -5.57
CA ILE A 218 22.79 2.79 -6.29
C ILE A 218 21.37 2.29 -6.49
N GLY A 219 20.43 2.86 -5.73
CA GLY A 219 19.00 2.65 -5.92
C GLY A 219 18.47 3.47 -7.09
N VAL A 220 17.51 2.92 -7.83
CA VAL A 220 16.82 3.62 -8.93
C VAL A 220 15.31 3.56 -8.72
N LEU A 221 14.63 4.70 -8.89
CA LEU A 221 13.17 4.83 -8.77
C LEU A 221 12.45 4.78 -10.12
N GLU A 222 13.20 4.97 -11.21
CA GLU A 222 12.73 4.93 -12.58
C GLU A 222 13.72 4.13 -13.43
N ASP A 223 13.28 3.67 -14.60
CA ASP A 223 14.16 2.98 -15.56
C ASP A 223 15.38 3.85 -15.87
N THR A 224 16.57 3.33 -15.57
CA THR A 224 17.82 4.08 -15.61
C THR A 224 18.78 3.48 -16.63
N GLU A 225 19.29 4.32 -17.54
CA GLU A 225 20.31 3.91 -18.51
C GLU A 225 21.68 3.77 -17.85
N VAL A 226 22.37 2.66 -18.15
CA VAL A 226 23.72 2.36 -17.69
C VAL A 226 24.57 1.93 -18.88
N ALA A 227 25.88 2.18 -18.80
CA ALA A 227 26.80 1.71 -19.82
C ALA A 227 26.88 0.17 -19.81
N TYR A 228 26.88 -0.42 -21.00
CA TYR A 228 26.93 -1.87 -21.19
C TYR A 228 28.14 -2.48 -20.47
N GLY A 229 27.92 -3.45 -19.59
CA GLY A 229 28.99 -4.22 -18.95
C GLY A 229 29.80 -3.46 -17.89
N THR A 230 29.37 -2.28 -17.46
CA THR A 230 30.09 -1.47 -16.44
C THR A 230 29.54 -1.62 -15.03
N VAL A 231 28.34 -2.18 -14.88
CA VAL A 231 27.65 -2.32 -13.59
C VAL A 231 27.44 -3.80 -13.24
N SER A 232 27.18 -4.07 -11.96
CA SER A 232 26.78 -5.40 -11.50
C SER A 232 25.39 -5.39 -10.86
N ILE A 233 24.61 -6.42 -11.17
CA ILE A 233 23.26 -6.64 -10.64
C ILE A 233 23.19 -7.98 -9.91
N LEU A 234 22.24 -8.10 -8.98
CA LEU A 234 21.95 -9.38 -8.34
C LEU A 234 21.46 -10.38 -9.40
N SER A 235 22.09 -11.55 -9.44
CA SER A 235 21.68 -12.64 -10.33
C SER A 235 22.11 -13.98 -9.76
N VAL A 236 21.64 -15.06 -10.39
CA VAL A 236 22.06 -16.44 -10.10
C VAL A 236 22.71 -17.00 -11.36
N VAL A 237 23.99 -17.35 -11.27
CA VAL A 237 24.74 -17.99 -12.37
C VAL A 237 25.31 -19.30 -11.86
N ASP A 238 25.07 -20.39 -12.60
CA ASP A 238 25.48 -21.74 -12.23
C ASP A 238 25.02 -22.17 -10.82
N GLY A 239 23.84 -21.68 -10.40
CA GLY A 239 23.24 -21.98 -9.09
C GLY A 239 23.78 -21.14 -7.93
N GLU A 240 24.72 -20.22 -8.19
CA GLU A 240 25.25 -19.33 -7.18
C GLU A 240 24.68 -17.91 -7.30
N GLU A 241 24.17 -17.38 -6.21
CA GLU A 241 23.82 -15.97 -6.08
C GLU A 241 25.06 -15.07 -5.95
N GLY A 242 24.91 -13.85 -6.45
CA GLY A 242 25.91 -12.81 -6.33
C GLY A 242 25.61 -11.64 -7.24
N PHE A 243 26.49 -10.64 -7.22
CA PHE A 243 26.37 -9.52 -8.13
C PHE A 243 27.24 -9.75 -9.36
N TYR A 244 26.58 -10.07 -10.48
CA TYR A 244 27.22 -10.37 -11.75
C TYR A 244 27.19 -9.17 -12.68
N LYS A 245 28.15 -9.11 -13.58
CA LYS A 245 28.22 -8.10 -14.63
C LYS A 245 26.91 -8.07 -15.42
N PHE A 246 26.30 -6.90 -15.51
CA PHE A 246 25.10 -6.70 -16.29
C PHE A 246 25.43 -6.48 -17.77
N LEU A 247 24.85 -7.30 -18.65
CA LEU A 247 25.01 -7.22 -20.11
C LEU A 247 23.81 -6.56 -20.80
N GLY A 248 23.11 -5.68 -20.08
CA GLY A 248 22.09 -4.80 -20.64
C GLY A 248 22.48 -3.34 -20.49
N THR A 249 21.57 -2.45 -20.86
CA THR A 249 21.76 -0.99 -20.79
C THR A 249 20.70 -0.28 -19.96
N ILE A 250 19.67 -0.98 -19.47
CA ILE A 250 18.60 -0.39 -18.65
C ILE A 250 18.49 -1.19 -17.37
N ILE A 251 18.63 -0.51 -16.23
CA ILE A 251 18.24 -1.04 -14.92
C ILE A 251 16.77 -0.65 -14.70
N PRO A 252 15.86 -1.62 -14.51
CA PRO A 252 14.45 -1.32 -14.27
C PRO A 252 14.24 -0.50 -13.00
N ALA A 253 13.15 0.26 -12.96
CA ALA A 253 12.68 0.96 -11.77
C ALA A 253 12.63 0.04 -10.52
N ASN A 254 12.81 0.65 -9.35
CA ASN A 254 12.74 0.02 -8.04
C ASN A 254 13.73 -1.14 -7.87
N LYS A 255 14.96 -0.94 -8.34
CA LYS A 255 16.07 -1.88 -8.22
C LYS A 255 17.29 -1.18 -7.63
N ALA A 256 18.28 -1.97 -7.22
CA ALA A 256 19.57 -1.44 -6.79
C ALA A 256 20.70 -2.22 -7.46
N TYR A 257 21.81 -1.54 -7.73
CA TYR A 257 22.97 -2.12 -8.40
C TYR A 257 24.27 -1.51 -7.87
N PHE A 258 25.41 -2.10 -8.26
CA PHE A 258 26.72 -1.50 -8.02
C PHE A 258 27.30 -0.92 -9.30
N ASN A 259 27.79 0.32 -9.26
CA ASN A 259 28.60 0.90 -10.33
C ASN A 259 30.05 0.38 -10.29
N LYS A 260 30.18 -0.95 -10.25
CA LYS A 260 31.43 -1.68 -10.23
C LYS A 260 31.18 -3.08 -10.78
N VAL A 261 32.15 -3.61 -11.52
CA VAL A 261 32.22 -5.03 -11.87
C VAL A 261 33.35 -5.70 -11.12
N SER A 262 33.17 -6.98 -10.82
CA SER A 262 34.21 -7.83 -10.25
C SER A 262 35.46 -7.83 -11.14
N THR A 263 36.63 -7.90 -10.51
CA THR A 263 37.89 -8.12 -11.23
C THR A 263 38.17 -9.62 -11.32
N GLY A 264 38.42 -10.16 -12.52
CA GLY A 264 38.71 -11.59 -12.69
C GLY A 264 38.18 -12.21 -13.98
N SER A 265 37.92 -13.52 -13.95
CA SER A 265 37.38 -14.31 -15.06
C SER A 265 36.00 -13.80 -15.51
N ALA A 266 35.52 -14.28 -16.67
CA ALA A 266 34.24 -13.87 -17.27
C ALA A 266 33.02 -14.07 -16.33
N ASN A 267 33.07 -15.07 -15.43
CA ASN A 267 32.03 -15.37 -14.45
C ASN A 267 32.35 -14.85 -13.03
N ALA A 268 33.30 -13.92 -12.90
CA ALA A 268 33.59 -13.33 -11.60
C ALA A 268 32.36 -12.53 -11.10
N LYS A 269 32.07 -12.61 -9.79
CA LYS A 269 30.97 -11.90 -9.14
C LYS A 269 31.48 -11.05 -7.98
N LEU A 270 30.74 -10.02 -7.60
CA LEU A 270 30.89 -9.45 -6.27
C LEU A 270 30.10 -10.34 -5.30
N SER A 271 30.80 -10.96 -4.36
CA SER A 271 30.24 -11.99 -3.47
C SER A 271 29.86 -11.37 -2.13
N PHE A 272 28.68 -11.70 -1.62
CA PHE A 272 28.30 -11.42 -0.23
C PHE A 272 28.29 -12.73 0.57
N VAL A 273 28.50 -12.61 1.87
CA VAL A 273 28.31 -13.68 2.85
C VAL A 273 27.57 -13.05 4.02
N PHE A 274 26.48 -13.68 4.45
CA PHE A 274 25.84 -13.34 5.73
C PHE A 274 26.67 -14.05 6.80
N ASP A 275 27.18 -13.31 7.78
CA ASP A 275 28.05 -13.86 8.81
C ASP A 275 27.37 -15.03 9.55
N GLU A 276 27.78 -16.24 9.17
CA GLU A 276 27.90 -17.41 10.04
C GLU A 276 29.33 -17.97 9.86
N ALA A 277 30.32 -17.18 10.29
CA ALA A 277 31.61 -17.72 10.70
C ALA A 277 32.34 -16.70 11.59
N ASP A 278 32.04 -16.74 12.89
CA ASP A 278 33.03 -16.37 13.90
C ASP A 278 34.33 -17.15 13.61
N GLY A 279 35.33 -16.46 13.05
CA GLY A 279 36.71 -16.93 12.99
C GLY A 279 37.11 -17.65 11.70
N ILE A 280 37.55 -16.88 10.70
CA ILE A 280 38.91 -16.90 10.12
C ILE A 280 38.92 -15.81 9.05
N ASN A 281 39.54 -14.66 9.35
CA ASN A 281 40.03 -13.79 8.28
C ASN A 281 41.01 -14.62 7.46
N ALA A 282 40.71 -14.84 6.18
CA ALA A 282 41.68 -15.39 5.25
C ALA A 282 42.95 -14.54 5.34
N ILE A 283 44.00 -15.10 5.94
CA ILE A 283 45.33 -14.50 5.92
C ILE A 283 45.68 -14.31 4.46
N VAL A 284 45.73 -13.04 4.03
CA VAL A 284 46.41 -12.62 2.82
C VAL A 284 47.80 -13.24 2.91
N VAL A 285 48.07 -14.23 2.07
CA VAL A 285 49.42 -14.77 1.91
C VAL A 285 50.17 -13.72 1.12
N ASP A 286 50.64 -12.69 1.83
CA ASP A 286 51.63 -11.79 1.28
C ASP A 286 52.84 -12.62 0.84
N ALA A 287 53.31 -12.28 -0.36
CA ALA A 287 54.45 -12.91 -1.00
C ALA A 287 55.61 -13.06 0.01
N ILE A 288 56.20 -14.26 0.03
CA ILE A 288 57.27 -14.66 0.96
C ILE A 288 58.44 -13.67 0.87
N GLU A 289 58.45 -12.67 1.74
CA GLU A 289 59.67 -11.93 2.03
C GLU A 289 60.65 -12.85 2.76
N ARG A 290 61.91 -12.76 2.35
CA ARG A 290 63.01 -13.67 2.71
C ARG A 290 63.40 -13.54 4.19
N GLY A 291 62.60 -14.13 5.07
CA GLY A 291 62.91 -14.26 6.49
C GLY A 291 64.06 -15.25 6.76
N ASP A 292 64.74 -15.08 7.89
CA ASP A 292 65.74 -16.01 8.39
C ASP A 292 65.13 -17.38 8.70
N ALA A 293 65.81 -18.46 8.30
CA ALA A 293 65.36 -19.83 8.53
C ALA A 293 65.96 -20.39 9.82
N TYR A 294 65.18 -21.15 10.59
CA TYR A 294 65.61 -21.83 11.81
C TYR A 294 65.34 -23.33 11.73
N ASN A 295 66.14 -24.17 12.40
CA ASN A 295 65.81 -25.58 12.58
C ASN A 295 64.78 -25.76 13.70
N LEU A 296 64.32 -27.01 13.91
CA LEU A 296 63.33 -27.33 14.96
C LEU A 296 63.84 -27.06 16.38
N ASN A 297 65.15 -26.91 16.58
CA ASN A 297 65.77 -26.55 17.86
C ASN A 297 65.95 -25.03 18.03
N GLY A 298 65.41 -24.21 17.13
CA GLY A 298 65.49 -22.75 17.21
C GLY A 298 66.84 -22.16 16.79
N GLN A 299 67.72 -22.92 16.14
CA GLN A 299 69.00 -22.41 15.65
C GLN A 299 68.87 -21.90 14.22
N ARG A 300 69.44 -20.72 13.93
CA ARG A 300 69.44 -20.14 12.58
C ARG A 300 70.23 -21.04 11.61
N VAL A 301 69.67 -21.33 10.45
CA VAL A 301 70.26 -22.19 9.43
C VAL A 301 70.58 -21.44 8.14
N LYS A 302 71.67 -21.85 7.49
CA LYS A 302 72.11 -21.27 6.21
C LYS A 302 71.23 -21.76 5.05
N LYS A 303 71.33 -21.09 3.89
CA LYS A 303 70.55 -21.44 2.70
C LYS A 303 70.77 -22.88 2.19
N SER A 304 71.91 -23.50 2.49
CA SER A 304 72.25 -24.87 2.08
C SER A 304 71.70 -25.97 3.02
N TYR A 305 71.01 -25.62 4.10
CA TYR A 305 70.43 -26.60 5.01
C TYR A 305 69.31 -27.41 4.33
N LYS A 306 69.33 -28.73 4.54
CA LYS A 306 68.32 -29.68 4.05
C LYS A 306 67.53 -30.25 5.23
N GLY A 307 66.23 -30.37 5.08
CA GLY A 307 65.30 -30.83 6.12
C GLY A 307 64.25 -29.78 6.48
N VAL A 308 63.51 -30.04 7.57
CA VAL A 308 62.45 -29.13 8.03
C VAL A 308 63.05 -27.87 8.64
N VAL A 309 62.58 -26.72 8.19
CA VAL A 309 62.96 -25.39 8.68
C VAL A 309 61.72 -24.59 9.06
N ILE A 310 61.88 -23.62 9.96
CA ILE A 310 60.85 -22.66 10.36
C ILE A 310 61.24 -21.31 9.77
N VAL A 311 60.35 -20.71 8.98
CA VAL A 311 60.49 -19.36 8.43
C VAL A 311 59.22 -18.60 8.79
N ASN A 312 59.35 -17.44 9.44
CA ASN A 312 58.22 -16.61 9.89
C ASN A 312 57.15 -17.42 10.66
N GLY A 313 57.59 -18.30 11.58
CA GLY A 313 56.70 -19.12 12.42
C GLY A 313 56.05 -20.33 11.72
N LYS A 314 56.32 -20.56 10.42
CA LYS A 314 55.74 -21.67 9.65
C LYS A 314 56.79 -22.72 9.30
N LYS A 315 56.41 -24.01 9.33
CA LYS A 315 57.28 -25.15 8.99
C LYS A 315 57.32 -25.36 7.47
N TYR A 316 58.52 -25.55 6.92
CA TYR A 316 58.78 -25.83 5.51
C TYR A 316 59.77 -26.98 5.38
N PHE A 317 59.62 -27.82 4.36
CA PHE A 317 60.62 -28.83 4.03
C PHE A 317 61.56 -28.29 2.95
N LYS A 318 62.85 -28.22 3.27
CA LYS A 318 63.89 -27.72 2.37
C LYS A 318 64.68 -28.88 1.77
N LYS A 319 64.60 -29.03 0.45
CA LYS A 319 65.26 -30.10 -0.32
C LYS A 319 66.74 -29.81 -0.61
#